data_AF-A0AAU4SX47-F1
#
_entry.id   AF-A0AAU4SX47-F1
#
_cell.length_a   1.000
_cell.length_b   1.000
_cell.length_c   1.000
_cell.angle_alpha   90.00
_cell.angle_beta   90.00
_cell.angle_gamma   90.00
#
_symmetry.space_group_name_H-M   'P 1'
#
loop_
_entity.id
_entity.type
_entity.pdbx_description
1 polymer ?
#
loop_
_entity_poly.entity_id
_entity_poly.type
_entity_poly.pdbx_seq_one_letter_code
_entity_poly.pdbx_strand_id
1 'polypeptide(L)'
;MAMTRGEKGWFVGVSALAVVLLLLLLSSCGDDCEDVASTPSATVTVTATPSPAGSQVGKSVDSALERARQTGLSVAVHDASNRDEAPGGEWTVCFEKATLSKVAFAAVPDGAPCPKKDGQRIPWPKMPNVKGTTYAKAVEKLGDAVGEVAIEAAYADEAAYDTNNDDGDYANWNVCFQSVKAGTALPYEPDVTLHAVENGEACPSSKGLYKDPTNDPDYVDPDYVDPDDGWSEDDGSSGDSGSSEEDYYPGDKGGCPPGGCYNPCPPGGCR
;
A
#
# COMPACT_ATOMS: atom_id res chain seq x y z
N MET A 1 -17.92 -50.68 -2.89
CA MET A 1 -18.04 -51.83 -3.82
C MET A 1 -17.24 -51.50 -5.08
N ALA A 2 -16.45 -52.48 -5.56
CA ALA A 2 -15.56 -52.50 -6.74
C ALA A 2 -14.36 -51.50 -6.69
N MET A 3 -13.08 -51.84 -6.44
CA MET A 3 -12.13 -52.88 -6.93
C MET A 3 -11.75 -52.83 -8.41
N THR A 4 -10.47 -52.48 -8.67
CA THR A 4 -9.45 -53.11 -9.56
C THR A 4 -8.14 -52.31 -9.34
N ARG A 5 -6.97 -52.77 -8.88
CA ARG A 5 -6.11 -53.99 -8.97
C ARG A 5 -5.35 -54.20 -10.30
N GLY A 6 -4.01 -54.23 -10.20
CA GLY A 6 -3.03 -54.83 -11.14
C GLY A 6 -1.77 -53.96 -11.33
N GLU A 7 -0.61 -54.20 -10.66
CA GLU A 7 0.51 -55.13 -11.00
C GLU A 7 1.30 -54.69 -12.25
N LYS A 8 2.64 -54.81 -12.44
CA LYS A 8 3.84 -55.37 -11.76
C LYS A 8 5.07 -55.03 -12.64
N GLY A 9 6.29 -55.11 -12.09
CA GLY A 9 7.54 -55.45 -12.83
C GLY A 9 8.67 -54.40 -12.71
N TRP A 10 9.73 -54.61 -11.93
CA TRP A 10 10.93 -55.47 -12.14
C TRP A 10 12.08 -54.70 -12.80
N PHE A 11 13.10 -54.29 -12.04
CA PHE A 11 14.50 -54.37 -12.49
C PHE A 11 15.45 -54.66 -11.30
N VAL A 12 16.08 -55.82 -11.41
CA VAL A 12 17.23 -56.31 -10.65
C VAL A 12 18.48 -55.76 -11.34
N GLY A 13 19.48 -55.33 -10.59
CA GLY A 13 20.75 -54.88 -11.16
C GLY A 13 21.85 -54.73 -10.12
N VAL A 14 22.31 -55.87 -9.57
CA VAL A 14 23.62 -55.97 -8.92
C VAL A 14 24.67 -56.04 -10.03
N SER A 15 25.70 -55.20 -10.00
CA SER A 15 26.94 -55.45 -10.75
C SER A 15 28.14 -54.98 -9.96
N ALA A 16 29.10 -55.88 -9.94
CA ALA A 16 30.28 -55.92 -9.11
C ALA A 16 31.48 -55.22 -9.76
N LEU A 17 32.44 -54.86 -8.90
CA LEU A 17 33.89 -54.99 -9.09
C LEU A 17 34.54 -54.38 -10.35
N ALA A 18 35.30 -53.31 -10.15
CA ALA A 18 36.54 -53.08 -10.88
C ALA A 18 37.63 -52.58 -9.92
N VAL A 19 38.42 -53.55 -9.47
CA VAL A 19 39.73 -53.38 -8.83
C VAL A 19 40.71 -52.93 -9.91
N VAL A 20 41.33 -51.76 -9.74
CA VAL A 20 42.61 -51.45 -10.40
C VAL A 20 43.65 -51.23 -9.32
N LEU A 21 44.31 -52.34 -9.04
CA LEU A 21 45.56 -52.47 -8.33
C LEU A 21 46.66 -51.84 -9.20
N LEU A 22 47.30 -50.75 -8.75
CA LEU A 22 48.61 -50.35 -9.25
C LEU A 22 49.64 -50.61 -8.14
N LEU A 23 50.23 -51.79 -8.22
CA LEU A 23 51.32 -52.30 -7.39
C LEU A 23 52.67 -51.72 -7.87
N LEU A 24 53.57 -51.52 -6.91
CA LEU A 24 55.04 -51.62 -7.00
C LEU A 24 55.85 -50.40 -7.47
N LEU A 25 56.42 -49.69 -6.48
CA LEU A 25 57.88 -49.53 -6.40
C LEU A 25 58.37 -49.91 -4.99
N LEU A 26 59.19 -50.96 -4.95
CA LEU A 26 59.92 -51.50 -3.80
C LEU A 26 61.11 -50.61 -3.40
N SER A 27 61.46 -50.59 -2.11
CA SER A 27 62.82 -50.53 -1.50
C SER A 27 62.62 -50.35 0.02
N SER A 28 62.73 -51.35 0.90
CA SER A 28 63.92 -52.06 1.41
C SER A 28 65.22 -51.24 1.43
N CYS A 29 65.50 -50.61 2.59
CA CYS A 29 66.77 -50.31 3.27
C CYS A 29 66.33 -49.72 4.63
N GLY A 30 66.66 -50.27 5.80
CA GLY A 30 68.01 -50.30 6.41
C GLY A 30 68.04 -49.24 7.53
N ASP A 31 68.33 -49.66 8.76
CA ASP A 31 68.52 -48.81 9.96
C ASP A 31 69.45 -47.59 9.71
N ASP A 32 69.21 -46.54 10.50
CA ASP A 32 70.01 -45.32 10.72
C ASP A 32 70.14 -44.30 9.58
N CYS A 33 69.27 -43.27 9.62
CA CYS A 33 69.56 -41.88 9.17
C CYS A 33 68.71 -40.88 9.98
N GLU A 34 69.35 -40.16 10.90
CA GLU A 34 68.87 -38.88 11.45
C GLU A 34 68.87 -37.77 10.36
N ASP A 35 68.12 -36.70 10.66
CA ASP A 35 68.11 -35.35 10.06
C ASP A 35 67.16 -35.01 8.87
N VAL A 36 66.14 -34.22 9.25
CA VAL A 36 65.40 -33.14 8.56
C VAL A 36 65.28 -33.12 7.03
N ALA A 37 64.03 -33.22 6.58
CA ALA A 37 63.46 -32.20 5.69
C ALA A 37 61.93 -32.22 5.81
N SER A 38 61.38 -31.13 6.35
CA SER A 38 59.94 -30.89 6.45
C SER A 38 59.27 -30.99 5.08
N THR A 39 58.34 -31.94 4.95
CA THR A 39 57.37 -31.97 3.86
C THR A 39 56.54 -30.68 3.93
N PRO A 40 56.44 -29.87 2.86
CA PRO A 40 55.48 -28.78 2.85
C PRO A 40 54.08 -29.38 2.89
N SER A 41 53.41 -29.21 4.02
CA SER A 41 51.97 -29.43 4.14
C SER A 41 51.30 -28.42 3.21
N ALA A 42 50.85 -28.90 2.05
CA ALA A 42 50.03 -28.11 1.14
C ALA A 42 48.67 -27.90 1.81
N THR A 43 48.53 -26.79 2.52
CA THR A 43 47.25 -26.30 3.01
C THR A 43 46.41 -25.89 1.79
N VAL A 44 45.52 -26.77 1.36
CA VAL A 44 44.50 -26.43 0.37
C VAL A 44 43.49 -25.53 1.06
N THR A 45 43.66 -24.22 0.92
CA THR A 45 42.63 -23.24 1.28
C THR A 45 41.54 -23.33 0.22
N VAL A 46 40.52 -24.15 0.46
CA VAL A 46 39.29 -24.15 -0.35
C VAL A 46 38.52 -22.87 0.00
N THR A 47 38.81 -21.77 -0.71
CA THR A 47 38.05 -20.51 -0.66
C THR A 47 36.95 -20.49 -1.71
N ALA A 48 36.28 -21.62 -1.95
CA ALA A 48 35.07 -21.64 -2.75
C ALA A 48 33.89 -21.70 -1.79
N THR A 49 33.32 -20.56 -1.45
CA THR A 49 31.97 -20.53 -0.88
C THR A 49 31.05 -21.15 -1.94
N PRO A 50 30.40 -22.30 -1.67
CA PRO A 50 29.41 -22.85 -2.58
C PRO A 50 28.23 -21.88 -2.57
N SER A 51 28.20 -21.01 -3.56
CA SER A 51 26.99 -20.30 -3.90
C SER A 51 26.09 -21.30 -4.63
N PRO A 52 24.77 -21.30 -4.40
CA PRO A 52 23.82 -21.79 -5.39
C PRO A 52 24.20 -21.23 -6.76
N ALA A 53 23.90 -21.95 -7.86
CA ALA A 53 24.34 -21.63 -9.22
C ALA A 53 23.99 -20.20 -9.71
N GLY A 54 24.73 -19.19 -9.24
CA GLY A 54 24.41 -17.77 -9.31
C GLY A 54 23.63 -17.24 -8.09
N SER A 55 23.62 -15.93 -7.92
CA SER A 55 22.80 -15.29 -6.88
C SER A 55 21.31 -15.46 -7.17
N GLN A 56 20.51 -15.58 -6.11
CA GLN A 56 19.06 -15.66 -6.16
C GLN A 56 18.36 -14.33 -5.89
N VAL A 57 19.09 -13.23 -5.71
CA VAL A 57 18.49 -11.90 -5.53
C VAL A 57 17.62 -11.54 -6.74
N GLY A 58 16.42 -11.03 -6.49
CA GLY A 58 15.40 -10.71 -7.48
C GLY A 58 14.61 -11.92 -8.00
N LYS A 59 14.80 -13.11 -7.44
CA LYS A 59 13.98 -14.29 -7.73
C LYS A 59 12.93 -14.51 -6.65
N SER A 60 11.89 -15.26 -7.01
CA SER A 60 10.92 -15.71 -6.01
C SER A 60 11.58 -16.66 -5.00
N VAL A 61 11.09 -16.67 -3.77
CA VAL A 61 11.55 -17.58 -2.71
C VAL A 61 11.43 -19.03 -3.17
N ASP A 62 10.33 -19.44 -3.80
CA ASP A 62 10.18 -20.82 -4.30
C ASP A 62 11.27 -21.23 -5.28
N SER A 63 11.58 -20.35 -6.25
CA SER A 63 12.65 -20.60 -7.23
C SER A 63 14.03 -20.68 -6.55
N ALA A 64 14.27 -19.81 -5.57
CA ALA A 64 15.51 -19.79 -4.80
C ALA A 64 15.67 -21.04 -3.92
N LEU A 65 14.59 -21.49 -3.29
CA LEU A 65 14.53 -22.72 -2.50
C LEU A 65 14.81 -23.95 -3.36
N GLU A 66 14.19 -24.04 -4.55
CA GLU A 66 14.42 -25.15 -5.47
C GLU A 66 15.89 -25.24 -5.89
N ARG A 67 16.50 -24.10 -6.26
CA ARG A 67 17.93 -24.06 -6.61
C ARG A 67 18.84 -24.39 -5.44
N ALA A 68 18.54 -23.90 -4.24
CA ALA A 68 19.34 -24.23 -3.06
C ALA A 68 19.26 -25.73 -2.73
N ARG A 69 18.08 -26.35 -2.86
CA ARG A 69 17.90 -27.81 -2.66
C ARG A 69 18.72 -28.65 -3.63
N GLN A 70 18.82 -28.23 -4.90
CA GLN A 70 19.66 -28.92 -5.91
C GLN A 70 21.15 -28.94 -5.53
N THR A 71 21.60 -28.02 -4.68
CA THR A 71 22.99 -27.95 -4.20
C THR A 71 23.24 -28.66 -2.87
N GLY A 72 22.21 -29.23 -2.25
CA GLY A 72 22.32 -29.90 -0.94
C GLY A 72 22.56 -28.96 0.24
N LEU A 73 22.44 -27.64 0.05
CA LEU A 73 22.58 -26.65 1.12
C LEU A 73 21.32 -26.63 2.00
N SER A 74 21.49 -26.44 3.31
CA SER A 74 20.38 -26.11 4.20
C SER A 74 19.89 -24.69 3.91
N VAL A 75 18.57 -24.45 4.00
CA VAL A 75 17.99 -23.16 3.62
C VAL A 75 17.23 -22.54 4.79
N ALA A 76 17.41 -21.25 4.98
CA ALA A 76 16.56 -20.41 5.82
C ALA A 76 15.99 -19.27 4.99
N VAL A 77 14.76 -18.86 5.28
CA VAL A 77 14.12 -17.71 4.66
C VAL A 77 13.50 -16.87 5.78
N HIS A 78 13.70 -15.57 5.75
CA HIS A 78 13.11 -14.61 6.69
C HIS A 78 12.70 -13.32 5.97
N ASP A 79 11.86 -12.52 6.62
CA ASP A 79 11.47 -11.20 6.12
C ASP A 79 12.67 -10.25 6.14
N ALA A 80 13.00 -9.66 4.99
CA ALA A 80 14.08 -8.68 4.86
C ALA A 80 13.77 -7.35 5.54
N SER A 81 12.51 -7.12 5.90
CA SER A 81 12.06 -5.91 6.54
C SER A 81 12.39 -5.89 8.04
N ASN A 82 12.05 -4.80 8.73
CA ASN A 82 12.14 -4.73 10.18
C ASN A 82 10.95 -5.41 10.89
N ARG A 83 10.13 -6.14 10.14
CA ARG A 83 9.08 -7.02 10.63
C ARG A 83 9.59 -8.45 10.64
N ASP A 84 8.82 -9.34 11.25
CA ASP A 84 9.15 -10.77 11.38
C ASP A 84 8.01 -11.60 10.78
N GLU A 85 7.62 -11.25 9.56
CA GLU A 85 6.58 -11.95 8.81
C GLU A 85 7.16 -13.23 8.18
N ALA A 86 6.36 -14.29 8.10
CA ALA A 86 6.79 -15.54 7.47
C ALA A 86 6.71 -15.38 5.94
N PRO A 87 7.84 -15.47 5.20
CA PRO A 87 7.82 -15.21 3.75
C PRO A 87 7.05 -16.30 2.98
N GLY A 88 6.21 -15.87 2.04
CA GLY A 88 5.56 -16.72 1.05
C GLY A 88 6.50 -17.18 -0.06
N GLY A 89 6.06 -18.13 -0.88
CA GLY A 89 6.85 -18.66 -2.01
C GLY A 89 7.02 -17.65 -3.15
N GLU A 90 6.03 -16.77 -3.32
CA GLU A 90 5.96 -15.69 -4.29
C GLU A 90 6.79 -14.45 -3.91
N TRP A 91 7.23 -14.36 -2.66
CA TRP A 91 8.03 -13.23 -2.18
C TRP A 91 9.35 -13.13 -2.95
N THR A 92 9.85 -11.91 -3.11
CA THR A 92 11.09 -11.65 -3.86
C THR A 92 12.28 -11.61 -2.92
N VAL A 93 13.34 -12.37 -3.23
CA VAL A 93 14.59 -12.38 -2.46
C VAL A 93 15.35 -11.07 -2.68
N CYS A 94 15.62 -10.34 -1.60
CA CYS A 94 16.39 -9.09 -1.61
C CYS A 94 17.83 -9.26 -1.18
N PHE A 95 18.07 -10.15 -0.22
CA PHE A 95 19.41 -10.42 0.29
C PHE A 95 19.66 -11.91 0.37
N GLU A 96 20.91 -12.29 0.14
CA GLU A 96 21.36 -13.66 0.16
C GLU A 96 22.66 -13.74 0.97
N LYS A 97 22.73 -14.70 1.88
CA LYS A 97 23.94 -15.00 2.64
C LYS A 97 24.20 -16.51 2.63
N ALA A 98 25.24 -16.92 1.89
CA ALA A 98 25.64 -18.32 1.78
C ALA A 98 26.91 -18.62 2.60
N THR A 99 26.98 -19.84 3.14
CA THR A 99 28.14 -20.47 3.75
C THR A 99 28.38 -21.83 3.09
N LEU A 100 29.36 -22.62 3.56
CA LEU A 100 29.65 -23.95 3.01
C LEU A 100 28.48 -24.94 3.09
N SER A 101 27.55 -24.75 4.03
CA SER A 101 26.47 -25.72 4.31
C SER A 101 25.07 -25.11 4.42
N LYS A 102 24.96 -23.78 4.36
CA LYS A 102 23.70 -23.06 4.55
C LYS A 102 23.60 -21.86 3.62
N VAL A 103 22.40 -21.60 3.13
CA VAL A 103 22.03 -20.31 2.53
C VAL A 103 20.84 -19.71 3.29
N ALA A 104 20.90 -18.41 3.56
CA ALA A 104 19.81 -17.64 4.13
C ALA A 104 19.34 -16.60 3.09
N PHE A 105 18.05 -16.59 2.83
CA PHE A 105 17.40 -15.59 1.97
C PHE A 105 16.57 -14.65 2.84
N ALA A 106 16.77 -13.36 2.65
CA ALA A 106 15.88 -12.34 3.19
C ALA A 106 15.00 -11.84 2.05
N ALA A 107 13.68 -11.93 2.21
CA ALA A 107 12.72 -11.66 1.14
C ALA A 107 11.70 -10.58 1.54
N VAL A 108 11.07 -9.97 0.54
CA VAL A 108 9.99 -8.99 0.72
C VAL A 108 8.74 -9.45 -0.03
N PRO A 109 7.53 -8.97 0.35
CA PRO A 109 6.33 -9.22 -0.42
C PRO A 109 6.53 -8.87 -1.90
N ASP A 110 5.78 -9.52 -2.78
CA ASP A 110 5.86 -9.22 -4.21
C ASP A 110 5.54 -7.73 -4.49
N GLY A 111 6.23 -7.14 -5.47
CA GLY A 111 6.16 -5.71 -5.77
C GLY A 111 6.83 -4.77 -4.75
N ALA A 112 7.24 -5.26 -3.58
CA ALA A 112 7.90 -4.44 -2.57
C ALA A 112 9.35 -4.08 -2.97
N PRO A 113 9.77 -2.82 -2.76
CA PRO A 113 11.17 -2.47 -2.98
C PRO A 113 12.05 -3.09 -1.90
N CYS A 114 13.23 -3.59 -2.29
CA CYS A 114 14.18 -4.08 -1.31
C CYS A 114 14.63 -2.95 -0.36
N PRO A 115 14.65 -3.21 0.97
CA PRO A 115 15.32 -2.33 1.92
C PRO A 115 16.76 -2.07 1.53
N LYS A 116 17.39 -1.04 2.11
CA LYS A 116 18.83 -0.79 1.88
C LYS A 116 19.71 -1.86 2.54
N LYS A 117 19.22 -2.45 3.63
CA LYS A 117 19.88 -3.53 4.38
C LYS A 117 18.81 -4.45 4.96
N ASP A 118 19.17 -5.72 5.10
CA ASP A 118 18.38 -6.72 5.82
C ASP A 118 18.02 -6.22 7.24
N GLY A 119 16.77 -6.42 7.63
CA GLY A 119 16.19 -5.94 8.89
C GLY A 119 15.78 -4.46 8.90
N GLN A 120 15.84 -3.74 7.77
CA GLN A 120 15.39 -2.35 7.67
C GLN A 120 13.98 -2.21 7.11
N ARG A 121 13.32 -1.09 7.41
CA ARG A 121 12.00 -0.78 6.86
C ARG A 121 12.02 -0.78 5.32
N ILE A 122 11.02 -1.41 4.71
CA ILE A 122 10.77 -1.35 3.27
C ILE A 122 10.50 0.12 2.85
N PRO A 123 11.23 0.66 1.87
CA PRO A 123 11.11 2.04 1.42
C PRO A 123 9.96 2.21 0.43
N TRP A 124 8.74 1.91 0.87
CA TRP A 124 7.54 2.07 0.06
C TRP A 124 7.42 3.48 -0.54
N PRO A 125 6.97 3.61 -1.81
CA PRO A 125 6.68 4.91 -2.40
C PRO A 125 5.61 5.63 -1.57
N LYS A 126 5.59 6.95 -1.69
CA LYS A 126 4.63 7.79 -0.96
C LYS A 126 3.55 8.27 -1.91
N MET A 127 2.32 8.29 -1.42
CA MET A 127 1.17 8.86 -2.12
C MET A 127 1.46 10.30 -2.54
N PRO A 128 1.46 10.61 -3.85
CA PRO A 128 1.59 11.97 -4.33
C PRO A 128 0.43 12.86 -3.86
N ASN A 129 0.68 14.17 -3.76
CA ASN A 129 -0.39 15.14 -3.63
C ASN A 129 -0.93 15.48 -5.02
N VAL A 130 -2.20 15.17 -5.28
CA VAL A 130 -2.90 15.45 -6.54
C VAL A 130 -4.02 16.48 -6.38
N LYS A 131 -4.25 16.99 -5.16
CA LYS A 131 -5.22 18.05 -4.91
C LYS A 131 -4.90 19.31 -5.73
N GLY A 132 -5.92 19.88 -6.35
CA GLY A 132 -5.83 21.07 -7.20
C GLY A 132 -5.26 20.80 -8.60
N THR A 133 -5.05 19.53 -8.97
CA THR A 133 -4.73 19.15 -10.34
C THR A 133 -5.97 18.64 -11.06
N THR A 134 -5.92 18.57 -12.39
CA THR A 134 -7.02 17.98 -13.17
C THR A 134 -7.01 16.46 -13.04
N TYR A 135 -8.15 15.80 -13.20
CA TYR A 135 -8.26 14.35 -13.09
C TYR A 135 -7.27 13.61 -14.01
N ALA A 136 -7.17 13.97 -15.28
CA ALA A 136 -6.20 13.36 -16.20
C ALA A 136 -4.75 13.49 -15.71
N LYS A 137 -4.35 14.67 -15.21
CA LYS A 137 -3.01 14.89 -14.65
C LYS A 137 -2.78 14.13 -13.35
N ALA A 138 -3.84 13.94 -12.56
CA ALA A 138 -3.77 13.16 -11.35
C ALA A 138 -3.53 11.68 -11.67
N VAL A 139 -4.25 11.11 -12.64
CA VAL A 139 -4.03 9.74 -13.13
C VAL A 139 -2.60 9.56 -13.63
N GLU A 140 -2.13 10.43 -14.53
CA GLU A 140 -0.74 10.39 -15.03
C GLU A 140 0.31 10.44 -13.92
N LYS A 141 0.06 11.27 -12.89
CA LYS A 141 0.99 11.45 -11.77
C LYS A 141 1.00 10.27 -10.80
N LEU A 142 -0.14 9.59 -10.64
CA LEU A 142 -0.25 8.41 -9.80
C LEU A 142 0.39 7.21 -10.50
N GLY A 143 0.13 7.02 -11.79
CA GLY A 143 0.73 5.97 -12.62
C GLY A 143 0.71 4.60 -11.94
N ASP A 144 1.78 3.82 -12.12
CA ASP A 144 1.92 2.46 -11.56
C ASP A 144 2.16 2.42 -10.04
N ALA A 145 2.10 3.56 -9.33
CA ALA A 145 2.24 3.56 -7.88
C ALA A 145 0.97 3.12 -7.14
N VAL A 146 -0.15 3.02 -7.87
CA VAL A 146 -1.48 2.70 -7.37
C VAL A 146 -2.13 1.69 -8.32
N GLY A 147 -3.21 1.07 -7.87
CA GLY A 147 -4.01 0.18 -8.71
C GLY A 147 -4.95 1.00 -9.59
N GLU A 148 -6.25 0.90 -9.33
CA GLU A 148 -7.26 1.67 -10.05
C GLU A 148 -7.35 3.13 -9.55
N VAL A 149 -7.58 4.09 -10.44
CA VAL A 149 -7.89 5.48 -10.09
C VAL A 149 -9.31 5.85 -10.53
N ALA A 150 -10.26 5.71 -9.61
CA ALA A 150 -11.65 6.11 -9.84
C ALA A 150 -11.86 7.61 -9.59
N ILE A 151 -12.76 8.23 -10.36
CA ILE A 151 -13.29 9.56 -10.06
C ILE A 151 -14.71 9.47 -9.49
N GLU A 152 -14.99 10.33 -8.50
CA GLU A 152 -16.33 10.62 -8.01
C GLU A 152 -16.52 12.14 -7.96
N ALA A 153 -17.77 12.60 -7.94
CA ALA A 153 -18.06 14.01 -7.71
C ALA A 153 -17.71 14.39 -6.25
N ALA A 154 -17.30 15.63 -6.03
CA ALA A 154 -17.04 16.14 -4.69
C ALA A 154 -18.31 16.59 -3.96
N TYR A 155 -19.34 16.98 -4.71
CA TYR A 155 -20.68 17.30 -4.22
C TYR A 155 -21.58 16.07 -4.28
N ALA A 156 -22.48 15.93 -3.31
CA ALA A 156 -23.34 14.74 -3.17
C ALA A 156 -24.49 14.67 -4.18
N ASP A 157 -24.90 15.82 -4.73
CA ASP A 157 -25.92 15.96 -5.78
C ASP A 157 -25.36 15.90 -7.21
N GLU A 158 -24.06 15.64 -7.35
CA GLU A 158 -23.41 15.49 -8.64
C GLU A 158 -22.94 14.05 -8.85
N ALA A 159 -22.80 13.66 -10.13
CA ALA A 159 -22.31 12.35 -10.50
C ALA A 159 -21.09 12.47 -11.40
N ALA A 160 -20.03 11.74 -11.04
CA ALA A 160 -18.90 11.49 -11.90
C ALA A 160 -18.51 10.03 -11.73
N TYR A 161 -18.25 9.35 -12.84
CA TYR A 161 -17.78 7.98 -12.84
C TYR A 161 -16.93 7.73 -14.07
N ASP A 162 -15.64 7.50 -13.83
CA ASP A 162 -14.63 7.12 -14.81
C ASP A 162 -13.51 6.45 -14.02
N THR A 163 -12.77 5.60 -14.69
CA THR A 163 -11.68 4.83 -14.14
C THR A 163 -10.45 5.08 -15.00
N ASN A 164 -9.34 5.45 -14.37
CA ASN A 164 -8.07 5.73 -15.03
C ASN A 164 -8.17 6.75 -16.18
N ASN A 165 -9.21 7.61 -16.19
CA ASN A 165 -9.48 8.52 -17.29
C ASN A 165 -9.58 7.80 -18.65
N ASP A 166 -10.23 6.63 -18.68
CA ASP A 166 -10.37 5.79 -19.86
C ASP A 166 -11.37 6.41 -20.86
N ASP A 167 -12.49 6.93 -20.35
CA ASP A 167 -13.50 7.62 -21.18
C ASP A 167 -13.12 9.09 -21.41
N GLY A 168 -12.51 9.73 -20.40
CA GLY A 168 -11.98 11.09 -20.49
C GLY A 168 -13.04 12.19 -20.36
N ASP A 169 -14.29 11.83 -20.07
CA ASP A 169 -15.41 12.77 -19.86
C ASP A 169 -15.13 13.75 -18.72
N TYR A 170 -14.32 13.35 -17.74
CA TYR A 170 -13.99 14.12 -16.55
C TYR A 170 -12.52 14.61 -16.54
N ALA A 171 -11.81 14.50 -17.66
CA ALA A 171 -10.36 14.75 -17.74
C ALA A 171 -9.92 16.13 -17.20
N ASN A 172 -10.77 17.14 -17.39
CA ASN A 172 -10.54 18.53 -16.99
C ASN A 172 -11.08 18.88 -15.59
N TRP A 173 -11.74 17.95 -14.88
CA TRP A 173 -12.28 18.19 -13.55
C TRP A 173 -11.16 18.40 -12.53
N ASN A 174 -11.36 19.32 -11.59
CA ASN A 174 -10.36 19.68 -10.58
C ASN A 174 -10.49 18.79 -9.33
N VAL A 175 -9.42 18.10 -8.97
CA VAL A 175 -9.38 17.20 -7.82
C VAL A 175 -9.41 17.98 -6.51
N CYS A 176 -10.41 17.73 -5.69
CA CYS A 176 -10.61 18.37 -4.39
C CYS A 176 -10.12 17.50 -3.23
N PHE A 177 -10.36 16.20 -3.31
CA PHE A 177 -9.97 15.23 -2.29
C PHE A 177 -9.40 13.97 -2.93
N GLN A 178 -8.52 13.30 -2.19
CA GLN A 178 -7.96 11.99 -2.54
C GLN A 178 -8.23 11.02 -1.38
N SER A 179 -8.64 9.79 -1.67
CA SER A 179 -8.95 8.77 -0.65
C SER A 179 -7.74 8.43 0.21
N VAL A 180 -6.56 8.27 -0.41
CA VAL A 180 -5.29 8.07 0.28
C VAL A 180 -4.62 9.43 0.49
N LYS A 181 -4.34 9.76 1.76
CA LYS A 181 -3.71 11.04 2.12
C LYS A 181 -2.30 11.15 1.52
N ALA A 182 -1.99 12.32 0.95
CA ALA A 182 -0.65 12.62 0.44
C ALA A 182 0.45 12.37 1.50
N GLY A 183 1.56 11.79 1.06
CA GLY A 183 2.70 11.43 1.91
C GLY A 183 2.56 10.09 2.66
N THR A 184 1.40 9.46 2.61
CA THR A 184 1.17 8.10 3.15
C THR A 184 2.02 7.11 2.36
N ALA A 185 2.66 6.15 3.05
CA ALA A 185 3.37 5.08 2.37
C ALA A 185 2.37 4.14 1.67
N LEU A 186 2.73 3.64 0.49
CA LEU A 186 1.94 2.74 -0.32
C LEU A 186 2.54 1.32 -0.25
N PRO A 187 2.15 0.48 0.74
CA PRO A 187 2.68 -0.87 0.91
C PRO A 187 2.16 -1.90 -0.09
N TYR A 188 1.36 -1.45 -1.03
CA TYR A 188 0.78 -2.16 -2.16
C TYR A 188 0.39 -1.08 -3.18
N GLU A 189 -0.20 -1.49 -4.29
CA GLU A 189 -0.85 -0.62 -5.28
C GLU A 189 -2.33 -0.45 -4.86
N PRO A 190 -2.70 0.48 -3.95
CA PRO A 190 -4.10 0.63 -3.56
C PRO A 190 -4.91 1.20 -4.70
N ASP A 191 -6.18 0.83 -4.75
CA ASP A 191 -7.16 1.60 -5.51
C ASP A 191 -7.37 2.96 -4.83
N VAL A 192 -7.46 4.01 -5.64
CA VAL A 192 -7.59 5.40 -5.21
C VAL A 192 -8.86 6.01 -5.80
N THR A 193 -9.66 6.62 -4.95
CA THR A 193 -10.80 7.44 -5.37
C THR A 193 -10.42 8.91 -5.26
N LEU A 194 -10.59 9.64 -6.35
CA LEU A 194 -10.43 11.08 -6.43
C LEU A 194 -11.80 11.73 -6.49
N HIS A 195 -12.04 12.68 -5.60
CA HIS A 195 -13.28 13.47 -5.64
C HIS A 195 -12.97 14.80 -6.30
N ALA A 196 -13.68 15.13 -7.36
CA ALA A 196 -13.42 16.30 -8.19
C ALA A 196 -14.68 17.11 -8.45
N VAL A 197 -14.49 18.34 -8.90
CA VAL A 197 -15.54 19.25 -9.36
C VAL A 197 -15.29 19.65 -10.80
N GLU A 198 -16.33 20.09 -11.49
CA GLU A 198 -16.21 20.64 -12.84
C GLU A 198 -15.19 21.78 -12.90
N ASN A 199 -14.65 22.01 -14.09
CA ASN A 199 -13.64 23.04 -14.26
C ASN A 199 -14.22 24.45 -13.99
N GLY A 200 -13.56 25.19 -13.10
CA GLY A 200 -13.98 26.53 -12.67
C GLY A 200 -14.82 26.54 -11.40
N GLU A 201 -15.19 25.37 -10.88
CA GLU A 201 -15.96 25.26 -9.64
C GLU A 201 -15.05 25.24 -8.41
N ALA A 202 -15.62 25.70 -7.29
CA ALA A 202 -14.92 25.68 -6.01
C ALA A 202 -15.02 24.30 -5.39
N CYS A 203 -13.91 23.81 -4.83
CA CYS A 203 -13.95 22.61 -4.00
C CYS A 203 -14.78 22.87 -2.74
N PRO A 204 -15.66 21.94 -2.34
CA PRO A 204 -16.34 22.05 -1.07
C PRO A 204 -15.34 21.96 0.09
N SER A 205 -15.72 22.48 1.26
CA SER A 205 -14.88 22.46 2.46
C SER A 205 -14.70 21.04 3.02
N SER A 206 -15.68 20.17 2.80
CA SER A 206 -15.68 18.75 3.15
C SER A 206 -16.47 17.95 2.12
N LYS A 207 -16.30 16.62 2.11
CA LYS A 207 -17.15 15.72 1.33
C LYS A 207 -18.59 15.71 1.87
N GLY A 208 -19.54 15.29 1.03
CA GLY A 208 -20.94 15.11 1.41
C GLY A 208 -21.75 16.40 1.49
N LEU A 209 -21.19 17.52 1.05
CA LEU A 209 -21.95 18.75 0.87
C LEU A 209 -22.71 18.70 -0.45
N TYR A 210 -23.86 19.35 -0.47
CA TYR A 210 -24.67 19.56 -1.67
C TYR A 210 -24.33 20.92 -2.28
N LYS A 211 -24.31 20.97 -3.60
CA LYS A 211 -24.10 22.20 -4.35
C LYS A 211 -25.35 23.07 -4.31
N ASP A 212 -26.51 22.45 -4.51
CA ASP A 212 -27.80 23.03 -4.20
C ASP A 212 -28.27 22.50 -2.82
N PRO A 213 -28.35 23.37 -1.79
CA PRO A 213 -28.80 22.96 -0.47
C PRO A 213 -30.18 22.29 -0.46
N THR A 214 -31.05 22.59 -1.43
CA THR A 214 -32.40 21.98 -1.51
C THR A 214 -32.39 20.50 -1.89
N ASN A 215 -31.27 20.00 -2.44
CA ASN A 215 -31.06 18.58 -2.70
C ASN A 215 -30.63 17.81 -1.45
N ASP A 216 -30.28 18.50 -0.37
CA ASP A 216 -29.94 17.86 0.91
C ASP A 216 -31.21 17.21 1.50
N PRO A 217 -31.22 15.90 1.79
CA PRO A 217 -32.37 15.24 2.39
C PRO A 217 -32.76 15.82 3.76
N ASP A 218 -31.82 16.48 4.45
CA ASP A 218 -32.05 17.16 5.72
C ASP A 218 -32.34 18.67 5.54
N TYR A 219 -32.55 19.14 4.30
CA TYR A 219 -32.87 20.54 4.01
C TYR A 219 -34.21 20.94 4.64
N VAL A 220 -34.17 21.98 5.46
CA VAL A 220 -35.36 22.70 5.93
C VAL A 220 -35.34 24.07 5.26
N ASP A 221 -36.38 24.38 4.49
CA ASP A 221 -36.54 25.68 3.87
C ASP A 221 -36.69 26.75 4.98
N PRO A 222 -35.77 27.72 5.10
CA PRO A 222 -35.83 28.73 6.14
C PRO A 222 -37.04 29.67 6.01
N ASP A 223 -37.64 29.74 4.82
CA ASP A 223 -38.85 30.55 4.56
C ASP A 223 -40.14 29.71 4.65
N TYR A 224 -40.04 28.42 4.95
CA TYR A 224 -41.20 27.57 5.20
C TYR A 224 -41.82 27.91 6.56
N VAL A 225 -42.94 28.62 6.51
CA VAL A 225 -43.89 28.75 7.62
C VAL A 225 -44.88 27.59 7.53
N ASP A 226 -44.97 26.79 8.59
CA ASP A 226 -45.94 25.71 8.66
C ASP A 226 -47.34 26.33 8.77
N PRO A 227 -48.27 26.04 7.83
CA PRO A 227 -49.62 26.59 7.88
C PRO A 227 -50.42 26.17 9.14
N ASP A 228 -49.95 25.19 9.91
CA ASP A 228 -50.56 24.79 11.18
C ASP A 228 -50.02 25.56 12.41
N ASP A 229 -49.09 26.51 12.22
CA ASP A 229 -48.64 27.48 13.24
C ASP A 229 -49.63 28.64 13.44
N GLY A 230 -50.89 28.44 13.06
CA GLY A 230 -51.97 29.38 13.33
C GLY A 230 -52.12 29.55 14.84
N TRP A 231 -51.62 30.67 15.36
CA TRP A 231 -51.86 31.10 16.73
C TRP A 231 -53.38 31.09 16.97
N SER A 232 -53.84 30.16 17.80
CA SER A 232 -55.12 30.29 18.46
C SER A 232 -55.07 31.56 19.30
N GLU A 233 -55.77 32.58 18.85
CA GLU A 233 -56.13 33.76 19.63
C GLU A 233 -57.06 33.30 20.76
N ASP A 234 -56.47 32.92 21.90
CA ASP A 234 -57.24 32.71 23.13
C ASP A 234 -57.49 34.08 23.78
N ASP A 235 -58.76 34.42 23.78
CA ASP A 235 -59.40 35.56 24.39
C ASP A 235 -59.26 35.57 25.93
N GLY A 236 -58.69 36.64 26.47
CA GLY A 236 -58.57 36.83 27.92
C GLY A 236 -58.43 38.30 28.31
N SER A 237 -59.57 38.98 28.44
CA SER A 237 -59.69 40.39 28.86
C SER A 237 -59.11 40.69 30.25
N SER A 238 -58.45 41.86 30.41
CA SER A 238 -58.84 43.00 31.29
C SER A 238 -57.65 43.75 31.92
N GLY A 239 -57.67 45.09 31.87
CA GLY A 239 -56.98 45.94 32.88
C GLY A 239 -56.11 47.09 32.39
N ASP A 240 -56.73 48.25 32.18
CA ASP A 240 -56.34 49.64 32.53
C ASP A 240 -54.86 50.13 32.58
N SER A 241 -54.62 51.17 31.76
CA SER A 241 -53.90 52.45 31.93
C SER A 241 -52.70 52.61 32.89
N GLY A 242 -51.61 53.22 32.38
CA GLY A 242 -50.70 54.02 33.22
C GLY A 242 -49.29 54.33 32.66
N SER A 243 -49.13 55.55 32.14
CA SER A 243 -47.97 56.47 32.13
C SER A 243 -46.50 55.99 32.13
N SER A 244 -45.79 56.62 31.19
CA SER A 244 -44.47 57.28 31.26
C SER A 244 -43.13 56.50 31.34
N GLU A 245 -42.19 57.12 30.62
CA GLU A 245 -40.75 57.16 30.80
C GLU A 245 -39.85 56.16 30.06
N GLU A 246 -38.81 56.79 29.52
CA GLU A 246 -37.79 56.30 28.62
C GLU A 246 -36.78 55.47 29.39
N ASP A 247 -36.31 54.36 28.81
CA ASP A 247 -35.01 53.80 29.16
C ASP A 247 -34.36 53.15 27.93
N TYR A 248 -33.43 53.92 27.37
CA TYR A 248 -32.36 53.51 26.49
C TYR A 248 -31.35 52.67 27.30
N TYR A 249 -31.06 51.41 26.94
CA TYR A 249 -29.72 50.80 26.96
C TYR A 249 -29.70 49.40 26.24
N PRO A 250 -28.54 48.95 25.71
CA PRO A 250 -28.40 48.08 24.53
C PRO A 250 -27.86 46.65 24.80
N GLY A 251 -27.99 45.77 23.80
CA GLY A 251 -27.40 44.41 23.71
C GLY A 251 -28.45 43.40 23.22
N ASP A 252 -28.21 42.41 22.37
CA ASP A 252 -26.97 41.77 21.92
C ASP A 252 -27.24 40.85 20.70
N LYS A 253 -26.41 41.00 19.65
CA LYS A 253 -25.88 39.98 18.69
C LYS A 253 -26.80 39.27 17.67
N GLY A 254 -26.95 39.89 16.49
CA GLY A 254 -27.09 39.17 15.22
C GLY A 254 -25.71 38.80 14.67
N GLY A 255 -25.44 37.50 14.49
CA GLY A 255 -24.16 37.00 13.99
C GLY A 255 -24.31 36.35 12.62
N CYS A 256 -23.52 36.80 11.63
CA CYS A 256 -23.35 36.09 10.36
C CYS A 256 -22.61 34.75 10.58
N PRO A 257 -22.96 33.68 9.85
CA PRO A 257 -22.15 32.47 9.82
C PRO A 257 -20.78 32.72 9.17
N PRO A 258 -19.74 31.94 9.53
CA PRO A 258 -18.39 32.13 9.02
C PRO A 258 -18.31 31.75 7.53
N GLY A 259 -18.23 32.74 6.65
CA GLY A 259 -18.10 32.51 5.19
C GLY A 259 -18.16 33.74 4.29
N GLY A 260 -18.74 34.86 4.76
CA GLY A 260 -18.70 36.15 4.06
C GLY A 260 -19.85 36.36 3.08
N CYS A 261 -20.48 37.53 3.17
CA CYS A 261 -21.56 37.98 2.30
C CYS A 261 -21.00 38.48 0.96
N TYR A 262 -21.25 37.77 -0.14
CA TYR A 262 -21.07 38.32 -1.48
C TYR A 262 -22.42 38.85 -2.01
N ASN A 263 -22.43 40.15 -2.32
CA ASN A 263 -23.54 40.99 -2.78
C ASN A 263 -23.87 40.71 -4.28
N PRO A 264 -25.12 40.93 -4.78
CA PRO A 264 -26.12 41.87 -4.25
C PRO A 264 -27.09 41.28 -3.21
N CYS A 265 -27.05 41.84 -2.00
CA CYS A 265 -28.06 41.73 -0.95
C CYS A 265 -29.36 42.42 -1.38
N PRO A 266 -30.54 41.85 -1.07
CA PRO A 266 -31.83 42.49 -1.24
C PRO A 266 -32.02 43.69 -0.28
N PRO A 267 -32.97 44.60 -0.57
CA PRO A 267 -33.24 45.76 0.28
C PRO A 267 -33.72 45.32 1.66
N GLY A 268 -32.85 45.54 2.65
CA GLY A 268 -33.01 45.08 4.04
C GLY A 268 -31.66 45.04 4.77
N GLY A 269 -30.58 44.74 4.05
CA GLY A 269 -29.19 44.85 4.49
C GLY A 269 -28.76 43.80 5.53
N CYS A 270 -27.48 43.41 5.48
CA CYS A 270 -26.81 42.77 6.61
C CYS A 270 -26.62 43.81 7.73
N ARG A 271 -26.96 43.49 8.98
CA ARG A 271 -26.71 44.36 10.14
C ARG A 271 -25.94 43.63 11.23
#